data_AF-A0A7V8QNY2-F1
#
_entry.id   AF-A0A7V8QNY2-F1
#
_cell.length_a   1.000
_cell.length_b   1.000
_cell.length_c   1.000
_cell.angle_alpha   90.00
_cell.angle_beta   90.00
_cell.angle_gamma   90.00
#
_symmetry.space_group_name_H-M   'P 1'
#
loop_
_entity.id
_entity.type
_entity.pdbx_description
1 polymer ?
#
loop_
_entity_poly.entity_id
_entity_poly.type
_entity_poly.pdbx_seq_one_letter_code
_entity_poly.pdbx_strand_id
1 'polypeptide(L)'
;MIIKYIGFIFTLLWSYTFIKSQGIFKKGSGVLITLFVSNISWLTFIAACYYGLKTFSFYYVLCGVVLSVILVQLGFAKLSLYINSKFSDKSKLLKIKMIIEYLIIILIIYFIFF
;
A
#
# COMPACT_ATOMS: atom_id res chain seq x y z
N MET A 1 18.27 4.41 18.15
CA MET A 1 18.39 4.18 16.69
C MET A 1 17.44 3.10 16.18
N ILE A 2 17.37 1.92 16.82
CA ILE A 2 16.49 0.81 16.39
C ILE A 2 15.01 1.22 16.23
N ILE A 3 14.42 1.92 17.21
CA ILE A 3 13.00 2.31 17.17
C ILE A 3 12.70 3.23 15.98
N LYS A 4 13.60 4.17 15.69
CA LYS A 4 13.48 5.06 14.51
C LYS A 4 13.57 4.29 13.20
N TYR A 5 14.40 3.24 13.15
CA TYR A 5 14.58 2.42 11.96
C TYR A 5 13.39 1.48 11.72
N ILE A 6 12.83 0.91 12.79
CA ILE A 6 11.58 0.14 12.72
C ILE A 6 10.44 1.04 12.23
N GLY A 7 10.32 2.25 12.78
CA GLY A 7 9.34 3.24 12.31
C GLY A 7 9.52 3.57 10.82
N PHE A 8 10.76 3.79 10.38
CA PHE A 8 11.08 4.02 8.97
C PHE A 8 10.66 2.83 8.06
N ILE A 9 10.99 1.59 8.44
CA ILE A 9 10.57 0.40 7.69
C ILE A 9 9.04 0.28 7.68
N PHE A 10 8.37 0.55 8.80
CA PHE A 10 6.92 0.47 8.89
C PHE A 10 6.25 1.47 7.94
N THR A 11 6.73 2.72 7.88
CA THR A 11 6.22 3.73 6.95
C THR A 11 6.47 3.36 5.49
N LEU A 12 7.62 2.76 5.16
CA LEU A 12 7.92 2.25 3.82
C LEU A 12 7.01 1.09 3.43
N LEU A 13 6.84 0.11 4.33
CA LEU A 13 5.92 -1.02 4.13
C LEU A 13 4.49 -0.54 3.92
N TRP A 14 4.03 0.40 4.75
CA TRP A 14 2.69 0.98 4.66
C TRP A 14 2.48 1.64 3.30
N SER A 15 3.27 2.66 2.98
CA SER A 15 3.13 3.42 1.73
C SER A 15 3.27 2.53 0.49
N TYR A 16 4.24 1.61 0.46
CA TYR A 16 4.43 0.71 -0.68
C TYR A 16 3.31 -0.34 -0.82
N THR A 17 2.70 -0.78 0.28
CA THR A 17 1.50 -1.64 0.25
C THR A 17 0.34 -0.93 -0.44
N PHE A 18 0.09 0.34 -0.12
CA PHE A 18 -0.93 1.14 -0.80
C PHE A 18 -0.60 1.35 -2.28
N ILE A 19 0.67 1.60 -2.61
CA ILE A 19 1.12 1.69 -4.02
C ILE A 19 0.81 0.41 -4.78
N LYS A 20 1.16 -0.76 -4.22
CA LYS A 20 0.93 -2.04 -4.88
C LYS A 20 -0.55 -2.38 -5.01
N SER A 21 -1.35 -2.01 -4.01
CA SER A 21 -2.80 -2.21 -4.00
C SER A 21 -3.51 -1.52 -5.17
N GLN A 22 -2.99 -0.38 -5.66
CA GLN A 22 -3.54 0.31 -6.83
C GLN A 22 -3.58 -0.56 -8.10
N GLY A 23 -2.57 -1.41 -8.32
CA GLY A 23 -2.54 -2.31 -9.48
C GLY A 23 -3.71 -3.29 -9.51
N ILE A 24 -4.31 -3.56 -8.34
CA ILE A 24 -5.45 -4.45 -8.17
C ILE A 24 -6.78 -3.71 -8.41
N PHE A 25 -6.83 -2.41 -8.10
CA PHE A 25 -8.05 -1.58 -8.22
C PHE A 25 -8.20 -0.85 -9.56
N LYS A 26 -7.13 -0.64 -10.33
CA LYS A 26 -7.22 0.00 -11.68
C LYS A 26 -8.18 -0.69 -12.67
N LYS A 27 -8.47 -1.98 -12.49
CA LYS A 27 -9.51 -2.70 -13.24
C LYS A 27 -10.87 -2.52 -12.55
N GLY A 28 -11.47 -1.33 -12.67
CA GLY A 28 -12.86 -1.08 -12.28
C GLY A 28 -13.11 -0.04 -11.19
N SER A 29 -12.09 0.62 -10.65
CA SER A 29 -12.25 1.63 -9.60
C SER A 29 -12.60 3.03 -10.10
N GLY A 30 -13.32 3.79 -9.29
CA GLY A 30 -13.56 5.22 -9.49
C GLY A 30 -12.26 6.04 -9.52
N VAL A 31 -12.16 6.95 -10.49
CA VAL A 31 -10.98 7.82 -10.73
C VAL A 31 -10.52 8.54 -9.46
N LEU A 32 -11.44 8.90 -8.57
CA LEU A 32 -11.16 9.60 -7.32
C LEU A 32 -10.26 8.81 -6.34
N ILE A 33 -10.56 7.51 -6.11
CA ILE A 33 -9.79 6.70 -5.16
C ILE A 33 -8.39 6.47 -5.71
N THR A 34 -8.30 6.16 -7.01
CA THR A 34 -7.03 5.94 -7.67
C THR A 34 -6.14 7.18 -7.53
N LEU A 35 -6.69 8.38 -7.68
CA LEU A 35 -5.93 9.62 -7.64
C LEU A 35 -5.54 10.03 -6.21
N PHE A 36 -6.46 9.95 -5.24
CA PHE A 36 -6.19 10.30 -3.84
C PHE A 36 -5.21 9.31 -3.18
N VAL A 37 -5.53 8.02 -3.23
CA VAL A 37 -4.69 6.98 -2.62
C VAL A 37 -3.35 6.91 -3.35
N SER A 38 -3.30 7.12 -4.67
CA SER A 38 -2.02 7.10 -5.39
C SER A 38 -1.11 8.25 -5.05
N ASN A 39 -1.59 9.48 -5.19
CA ASN A 39 -0.73 10.64 -5.02
C ASN A 39 -0.24 10.76 -3.57
N ILE A 40 -1.11 10.49 -2.59
CA ILE A 40 -0.74 10.53 -1.17
C ILE A 40 0.24 9.40 -0.82
N SER A 41 0.04 8.18 -1.35
CA SER A 41 0.94 7.06 -1.04
C SER A 41 2.33 7.23 -1.64
N TRP A 42 2.43 7.79 -2.85
CA TRP A 42 3.72 8.14 -3.46
C TRP A 42 4.42 9.27 -2.71
N LEU A 43 3.68 10.31 -2.31
CA LEU A 43 4.24 11.41 -1.51
C LEU A 43 4.75 10.92 -0.14
N THR A 44 3.99 10.06 0.55
CA THR A 44 4.42 9.49 1.83
C THR A 44 5.63 8.56 1.68
N PHE A 45 5.72 7.79 0.59
CA PHE A 45 6.91 6.97 0.30
C PHE A 45 8.16 7.82 0.07
N ILE A 46 8.05 8.90 -0.73
CA ILE A 46 9.16 9.83 -0.99
C ILE A 46 9.58 10.55 0.30
N ALA A 47 8.61 11.01 1.10
CA ALA A 47 8.88 11.64 2.39
C ALA A 47 9.58 10.67 3.38
N ALA A 48 9.18 9.41 3.41
CA ALA A 48 9.83 8.37 4.20
C ALA A 48 11.27 8.15 3.74
N CYS A 49 11.51 8.07 2.43
CA CYS A 49 12.87 7.98 1.86
C CYS A 49 13.72 9.20 2.23
N TYR A 50 13.19 10.42 2.12
CA TYR A 50 13.90 11.64 2.50
C TYR A 50 14.26 11.66 4.00
N TYR A 51 13.30 11.29 4.85
CA TYR A 51 13.53 11.14 6.29
C TYR A 51 14.58 10.07 6.59
N GLY A 52 14.54 8.95 5.88
CA GLY A 52 15.49 7.85 5.99
C GLY A 52 16.90 8.30 5.65
N LEU A 53 17.09 8.99 4.52
CA LEU A 53 18.37 9.53 4.07
C LEU A 53 18.95 10.58 5.03
N LYS A 54 18.10 11.38 5.68
CA LYS A 54 18.54 12.37 6.67
C LYS A 54 18.95 11.74 8.01
N THR A 55 18.39 10.57 8.34
CA THR A 55 18.53 9.95 9.67
C THR A 55 19.52 8.78 9.70
N PHE A 56 19.67 8.07 8.58
CA PHE A 56 20.45 6.84 8.47
C PHE A 56 21.45 6.92 7.32
N SER A 57 22.49 6.09 7.38
CA SER A 57 23.43 5.96 6.26
C SER A 57 22.72 5.40 5.02
N PHE A 58 23.18 5.83 3.84
CA PHE A 58 22.63 5.47 2.54
C PHE A 58 22.46 3.94 2.36
N TYR A 59 23.41 3.15 2.85
CA TYR A 59 23.36 1.68 2.81
C TYR A 59 22.14 1.11 3.55
N TYR A 60 21.82 1.61 4.75
CA TYR A 60 20.67 1.12 5.52
C TYR A 60 19.35 1.54 4.89
N VAL A 61 19.29 2.73 4.29
CA VAL A 61 18.10 3.22 3.58
C VAL A 61 17.82 2.33 2.36
N LEU A 62 18.83 2.06 1.54
CA LEU A 62 18.70 1.17 0.39
C LEU A 62 18.24 -0.24 0.80
N CYS A 63 18.89 -0.82 1.82
CA CYS A 63 18.48 -2.11 2.36
C CYS A 63 17.02 -2.11 2.83
N GLY A 64 16.60 -1.08 3.58
CA GLY A 64 15.23 -0.96 4.07
C GLY A 64 14.19 -0.82 2.95
N VAL A 65 14.50 -0.05 1.90
CA VAL A 65 13.62 0.10 0.73
C VAL A 65 13.50 -1.23 -0.03
N VAL A 66 14.62 -1.89 -0.33
CA VAL A 66 14.63 -3.18 -1.04
C VAL A 66 13.87 -4.24 -0.25
N LEU A 67 14.11 -4.34 1.08
CA LEU A 67 13.38 -5.25 1.95
C LEU A 67 11.88 -5.01 1.92
N SER A 68 11.46 -3.74 2.05
CA SER A 68 10.05 -3.36 2.06
C SER A 68 9.36 -3.73 0.74
N VAL A 69 10.02 -3.47 -0.38
CA VAL A 69 9.50 -3.80 -1.72
C VAL A 69 9.33 -5.31 -1.90
N ILE A 70 10.35 -6.09 -1.55
CA ILE A 70 10.32 -7.55 -1.67
C ILE A 70 9.23 -8.15 -0.77
N LEU A 71 9.16 -7.72 0.50
CA LEU A 71 8.17 -8.22 1.46
C LEU A 71 6.74 -7.98 0.98
N VAL A 72 6.44 -6.77 0.51
CA VAL A 72 5.11 -6.43 -0.02
C VAL A 72 4.81 -7.25 -1.28
N GLN A 73 5.77 -7.35 -2.21
CA GLN A 73 5.58 -8.11 -3.45
C GLN A 73 5.28 -9.59 -3.16
N LEU A 74 6.02 -10.22 -2.23
CA LEU A 74 5.78 -11.60 -1.81
C LEU A 74 4.45 -11.76 -1.07
N GLY A 75 4.11 -10.80 -0.19
CA GLY A 75 2.82 -10.78 0.51
C GLY A 75 1.64 -10.76 -0.45
N PHE A 76 1.68 -9.88 -1.46
CA PHE A 76 0.65 -9.80 -2.49
C PHE A 76 0.60 -11.04 -3.38
N ALA A 77 1.75 -11.64 -3.72
CA ALA A 77 1.79 -12.88 -4.49
C ALA A 77 1.11 -14.03 -3.73
N LYS A 78 1.44 -14.21 -2.44
CA LYS A 78 0.79 -15.21 -1.58
C LYS A 78 -0.70 -14.94 -1.43
N LEU A 79 -1.09 -13.68 -1.21
CA LEU A 79 -2.49 -13.30 -1.09
C LEU A 79 -3.27 -13.60 -2.38
N SER A 80 -2.70 -13.29 -3.54
CA SER A 80 -3.32 -13.60 -4.84
C SER A 80 -3.46 -15.11 -5.06
N LEU A 81 -2.44 -15.90 -4.69
CA LEU A 81 -2.50 -17.36 -4.79
C LEU A 81 -3.58 -17.93 -3.86
N TYR A 82 -3.65 -17.46 -2.61
CA TYR A 82 -4.65 -17.88 -1.63
C TYR A 82 -6.08 -17.54 -2.06
N ILE A 83 -6.29 -16.34 -2.61
CA ILE A 83 -7.59 -15.92 -3.12
C ILE A 83 -7.98 -16.78 -4.33
N ASN A 84 -7.07 -17.00 -5.29
CA ASN A 84 -7.35 -17.82 -6.48
C ASN A 84 -7.58 -19.29 -6.14
N SER A 85 -6.89 -19.84 -5.15
CA SER A 85 -7.08 -21.24 -4.73
C SER A 85 -8.40 -21.46 -3.99
N LYS A 86 -8.92 -20.42 -3.31
CA LYS A 86 -10.12 -20.53 -2.47
C LYS A 86 -11.40 -20.00 -3.14
N PHE A 87 -11.26 -19.09 -4.10
CA PHE A 87 -12.36 -18.49 -4.85
C PHE A 87 -12.17 -18.76 -6.35
N SER A 88 -12.78 -19.85 -6.83
CA SER A 88 -12.84 -20.18 -8.26
C SER A 88 -13.69 -19.16 -9.06
N ASP A 89 -14.66 -18.53 -8.39
CA ASP A 89 -15.55 -17.52 -8.98
C ASP A 89 -14.93 -16.11 -9.04
N LYS A 90 -14.44 -15.73 -10.22
CA LYS A 90 -13.94 -14.36 -10.49
C LYS A 90 -15.00 -13.26 -10.28
N SER A 91 -16.29 -13.59 -10.39
CA SER A 91 -17.42 -12.67 -10.22
C SER A 91 -17.60 -12.18 -8.77
N LYS A 92 -17.39 -13.05 -7.78
CA LYS A 92 -17.43 -12.68 -6.35
C LYS A 92 -16.27 -11.78 -5.96
N LEU A 93 -15.10 -12.01 -6.57
CA LEU A 93 -13.89 -11.22 -6.36
C LEU A 93 -14.07 -9.76 -6.81
N LEU A 94 -14.78 -9.53 -7.91
CA LEU A 94 -15.16 -8.19 -8.38
C LEU A 94 -16.13 -7.48 -7.42
N LYS A 95 -17.12 -8.20 -6.86
CA LYS A 95 -18.04 -7.64 -5.85
C LYS A 95 -17.31 -7.24 -4.57
N ILE A 96 -16.39 -8.08 -4.08
CA ILE A 96 -15.59 -7.78 -2.88
C ILE A 96 -14.72 -6.53 -3.11
N LYS A 97 -14.09 -6.39 -4.28
CA LYS A 97 -13.34 -5.18 -4.63
C LYS A 97 -14.21 -3.93 -4.56
N MET A 98 -15.41 -3.99 -5.15
CA MET A 98 -16.36 -2.88 -5.14
C MET A 98 -16.80 -2.49 -3.71
N ILE A 99 -17.06 -3.47 -2.84
CA ILE A 99 -17.43 -3.23 -1.44
C ILE A 99 -16.29 -2.56 -0.67
N ILE A 100 -15.06 -3.05 -0.83
CA ILE A 100 -13.88 -2.47 -0.19
C ILE A 100 -13.68 -1.02 -0.64
N GLU A 101 -13.88 -0.72 -1.92
CA GLU A 101 -13.77 0.64 -2.45
C GLU A 101 -14.78 1.61 -1.84
N TYR A 102 -16.06 1.23 -1.79
CA TYR A 102 -17.09 2.06 -1.15
C TYR A 102 -16.83 2.26 0.35
N LEU A 103 -16.34 1.22 1.03
CA LEU A 103 -15.97 1.32 2.44
C LEU A 103 -14.83 2.33 2.67
N ILE A 104 -13.81 2.31 1.80
CA ILE A 104 -12.68 3.26 1.87
C ILE A 104 -13.17 4.70 1.62
N ILE A 105 -14.05 4.91 0.63
CA ILE A 105 -14.61 6.24 0.35
C ILE A 105 -15.37 6.76 1.58
N ILE A 106 -16.26 5.94 2.16
CA ILE A 106 -17.03 6.31 3.35
C ILE A 106 -16.11 6.66 4.51
N LEU A 107 -15.04 5.89 4.71
CA LEU A 107 -14.11 6.10 5.81
C LEU A 107 -13.27 7.37 5.63
N ILE A 108 -12.86 7.70 4.40
CA ILE A 108 -12.17 8.97 4.08
C ILE A 108 -13.12 10.16 4.27
N ILE A 109 -14.35 10.08 3.79
CA ILE A 109 -15.35 11.14 3.97
C ILE A 109 -15.60 11.34 5.46
N TYR A 110 -15.82 10.25 6.21
CA TYR A 110 -16.00 10.32 7.66
C TYR A 110 -14.82 11.02 8.35
N PHE A 111 -13.58 10.65 8.04
CA PHE A 111 -12.38 11.24 8.64
C PHE A 111 -12.15 12.72 8.29
N ILE A 112 -12.65 13.19 7.14
CA ILE A 112 -12.52 14.61 6.75
C ILE A 112 -13.62 15.47 7.40
N PHE A 113 -14.82 14.92 7.58
CA PHE A 113 -15.98 15.67 8.05
C PHE A 113 -16.28 15.53 9.55
N PHE A 114 -15.68 14.55 10.24
CA PHE A 114 -15.88 14.26 11.67
C PHE A 114 -14.54 14.04 12.37
#